data_AF-A0A5X6MPQ5-F1
#
_entry.id   AF-A0A5X6MPQ5-F1
#
_cell.length_a   1.000
_cell.length_b   1.000
_cell.length_c   1.000
_cell.angle_alpha   90.00
_cell.angle_beta   90.00
_cell.angle_gamma   90.00
#
_symmetry.space_group_name_H-M   'P 1'
#
loop_
_entity.id
_entity.type
_entity.pdbx_description
1 polymer ?
#
loop_
_entity_poly.entity_id
_entity_poly.type
_entity_poly.pdbx_seq_one_letter_code
_entity_poly.pdbx_strand_id
1 'polypeptide(L)'
;ISGFVNFLCDSAGQEYIPALNEAAEQYLHNVATLRTGDVALLKSFDAFREWVTVQAGFYTEHFYPDGSRGRRAKSIAFASMDETEFQQVYKAVLNVLWNWILFHKFSSPEEVENVAAHLLEFA
;
A
#
# COMPACT_ATOMS: atom_id res chain seq x y z
N ILE A 1 -12.01 -20.25 2.49
CA ILE A 1 -12.72 -20.67 1.26
C ILE A 1 -13.08 -22.14 1.33
N SER A 2 -12.12 -23.04 1.65
CA SER A 2 -12.39 -24.47 1.83
C SER A 2 -13.49 -24.77 2.87
N GLY A 3 -13.56 -24.03 3.98
CA GLY A 3 -14.65 -24.18 4.96
C GLY A 3 -16.04 -23.76 4.44
N PHE A 4 -16.12 -22.80 3.52
CA PHE A 4 -17.37 -22.36 2.91
C PHE A 4 -17.84 -23.34 1.83
N VAL A 5 -16.91 -23.88 1.04
CA VAL A 5 -17.19 -24.95 0.07
C VAL A 5 -17.72 -26.19 0.79
N ASN A 6 -17.06 -26.61 1.88
CA ASN A 6 -17.53 -27.75 2.68
C ASN A 6 -18.94 -27.52 3.25
N PHE A 7 -19.23 -26.33 3.78
CA PHE A 7 -20.57 -25.99 4.27
C PHE A 7 -21.65 -26.08 3.18
N LEU A 8 -21.34 -25.63 1.95
CA LEU A 8 -22.27 -25.73 0.82
C LEU A 8 -22.47 -27.19 0.39
N CYS A 9 -21.41 -28.00 0.41
CA CYS A 9 -21.49 -29.44 0.14
C CYS A 9 -22.31 -30.19 1.19
N ASP A 10 -22.21 -29.80 2.46
CA ASP A 10 -23.01 -30.37 3.55
C ASP A 10 -24.50 -29.96 3.44
N SER A 11 -24.78 -28.80 2.85
CA SER A 11 -26.15 -28.25 2.71
C SER A 11 -26.86 -28.67 1.41
N ALA A 12 -26.12 -28.88 0.31
CA ALA A 12 -26.65 -29.15 -1.03
C ALA A 12 -26.36 -30.57 -1.55
N GLY A 13 -25.56 -31.36 -0.83
CA GLY A 13 -25.20 -32.73 -1.19
C GLY A 13 -23.74 -32.88 -1.62
N GLN A 14 -23.10 -33.94 -1.14
CA GLN A 14 -21.67 -34.23 -1.34
C GLN A 14 -21.28 -34.55 -2.79
N GLU A 15 -22.26 -34.83 -3.66
CA GLU A 15 -22.04 -35.12 -5.09
C GLU A 15 -21.48 -33.91 -5.86
N TYR A 16 -21.66 -32.70 -5.33
CA TYR A 16 -21.23 -31.45 -5.98
C TYR A 16 -19.86 -30.94 -5.51
N ILE A 17 -19.18 -31.65 -4.58
CA ILE A 17 -17.85 -31.26 -4.07
C ILE A 17 -16.82 -31.01 -5.19
N PRO A 18 -16.70 -31.87 -6.21
CA PRO A 18 -15.67 -31.67 -7.23
C PRO A 18 -15.91 -30.38 -8.03
N ALA A 19 -17.18 -30.13 -8.41
CA ALA A 19 -17.57 -28.96 -9.17
C ALA A 19 -17.44 -27.66 -8.35
N LEU A 20 -17.77 -27.69 -7.06
CA LEU A 20 -17.64 -26.52 -6.18
C LEU A 20 -16.18 -26.18 -5.87
N ASN A 21 -15.33 -27.18 -5.69
CA ASN A 21 -13.88 -26.97 -5.54
C ASN A 21 -13.27 -26.40 -6.82
N GLU A 22 -13.65 -26.94 -7.99
CA GLU A 22 -13.18 -26.41 -9.28
C GLU A 22 -13.64 -24.97 -9.49
N ALA A 23 -14.90 -24.65 -9.18
CA ALA A 23 -15.42 -23.28 -9.27
C ALA A 23 -14.69 -22.33 -8.29
N ALA A 24 -14.35 -22.80 -7.09
CA ALA A 24 -13.58 -22.00 -6.12
C ALA A 24 -12.16 -21.71 -6.62
N GLU A 25 -11.49 -22.69 -7.21
CA GLU A 25 -10.16 -22.52 -7.83
C GLU A 25 -10.23 -21.57 -9.04
N GLN A 26 -11.23 -21.72 -9.91
CA GLN A 26 -11.45 -20.82 -11.04
C GLN A 26 -11.73 -19.38 -10.58
N TYR A 27 -12.52 -19.20 -9.52
CA TYR A 27 -12.76 -17.89 -8.91
C TYR A 27 -11.47 -17.27 -8.36
N LEU A 28 -10.67 -18.06 -7.62
CA LEU A 28 -9.37 -17.61 -7.12
C LEU A 28 -8.41 -17.22 -8.24
N HIS A 29 -8.38 -18.02 -9.32
CA HIS A 29 -7.60 -17.72 -10.51
C HIS A 29 -8.07 -16.41 -11.17
N ASN A 30 -9.37 -16.22 -11.35
CA ASN A 30 -9.93 -15.00 -11.94
C ASN A 30 -9.63 -13.76 -11.07
N VAL A 31 -9.78 -13.87 -9.75
CA VAL A 31 -9.42 -12.78 -8.82
C VAL A 31 -7.92 -12.48 -8.88
N ALA A 32 -7.07 -13.51 -8.96
CA ALA A 32 -5.63 -13.32 -9.12
C ALA A 32 -5.28 -12.64 -10.45
N THR A 33 -5.91 -13.05 -11.55
CA THR A 33 -5.71 -12.49 -12.89
C THR A 33 -6.24 -11.07 -13.01
N LEU A 34 -7.37 -10.74 -12.38
CA LEU A 34 -7.87 -9.35 -12.30
C LEU A 34 -6.92 -8.48 -11.47
N ARG A 35 -6.39 -9.01 -10.36
CA ARG A 35 -5.37 -8.32 -9.56
C ARG A 35 -4.07 -8.10 -10.33
N THR A 36 -3.67 -8.98 -11.25
CA THR A 36 -2.44 -8.78 -12.04
C THR A 36 -2.67 -7.96 -13.32
N GLY A 37 -3.84 -8.04 -13.93
CA GLY A 37 -4.21 -7.28 -15.13
C GLY A 37 -4.30 -5.77 -14.88
N ASP A 38 -4.82 -5.36 -13.72
CA ASP A 38 -4.90 -3.94 -13.33
C ASP A 38 -3.60 -3.41 -12.69
N VAL A 39 -2.69 -4.27 -12.21
CA VAL A 39 -1.38 -3.83 -11.64
C VAL A 39 -0.44 -3.27 -12.71
N ALA A 40 -0.76 -3.45 -13.98
CA ALA A 40 -0.09 -2.79 -15.10
C ALA A 40 -0.61 -1.35 -15.38
N LEU A 41 -1.68 -0.88 -14.70
CA LEU A 41 -2.06 0.55 -14.69
C LEU A 41 -1.06 1.34 -13.83
N LEU A 42 0.14 1.50 -14.40
CA LEU A 42 1.24 2.39 -14.05
C LEU A 42 1.56 2.48 -12.56
N LYS A 43 2.68 1.85 -12.15
CA LYS A 43 3.42 2.19 -10.93
C LYS A 43 3.86 3.67 -11.02
N SER A 44 2.93 4.59 -10.77
CA SER A 44 3.17 6.02 -10.80
C SER A 44 3.94 6.39 -9.54
N PHE A 45 5.19 6.78 -9.72
CA PHE A 45 6.00 7.29 -8.63
C PHE A 45 5.34 8.50 -7.96
N ASP A 46 4.72 9.39 -8.74
CA ASP A 46 4.04 10.57 -8.20
C ASP A 46 2.81 10.21 -7.38
N ALA A 47 2.00 9.23 -7.82
CA ALA A 47 0.83 8.79 -7.05
C ALA A 47 1.25 8.09 -5.75
N PHE A 48 2.30 7.26 -5.81
CA PHE A 48 2.85 6.63 -4.62
C PHE A 48 3.43 7.68 -3.65
N ARG A 49 4.20 8.65 -4.17
CA ARG A 49 4.74 9.76 -3.37
C ARG A 49 3.61 10.56 -2.71
N GLU A 50 2.57 10.95 -3.46
CA GLU A 50 1.41 11.67 -2.91
C GLU A 50 0.76 10.87 -1.78
N TRP A 51 0.52 9.58 -2.00
CA TRP A 51 -0.05 8.70 -0.97
C TRP A 51 0.82 8.64 0.28
N VAL A 52 2.14 8.41 0.15
CA VAL A 52 3.08 8.37 1.28
C VAL A 52 3.07 9.68 2.06
N THR A 53 3.10 10.83 1.36
CA THR A 53 3.07 12.16 1.98
C THR A 53 1.78 12.39 2.78
N VAL A 54 0.63 11.92 2.28
CA VAL A 54 -0.64 11.97 3.03
C VAL A 54 -0.59 11.07 4.27
N GLN A 55 -0.09 9.84 4.15
CA GLN A 55 0.04 8.91 5.29
C GLN A 55 0.98 9.43 6.37
N ALA A 56 2.04 10.15 5.98
CA ALA A 56 2.98 10.79 6.89
C ALA A 56 2.39 12.02 7.61
N GLY A 57 1.13 12.40 7.32
CA GLY A 57 0.43 13.51 7.96
C GLY A 57 0.61 14.86 7.27
N PHE A 58 1.36 14.92 6.16
CA PHE A 58 1.61 16.16 5.42
C PHE A 58 0.54 16.37 4.34
N TYR A 59 -0.69 16.65 4.75
CA TYR A 59 -1.80 16.89 3.83
C TYR A 59 -2.61 18.13 4.20
N THR A 60 -3.42 18.59 3.27
CA THR A 60 -4.49 19.57 3.49
C THR A 60 -5.84 18.94 3.19
N GLU A 61 -6.81 19.20 4.06
CA GLU A 61 -8.19 18.79 3.85
C GLU A 61 -8.92 19.77 2.94
N HIS A 62 -9.66 19.23 2.00
CA HIS A 62 -10.45 19.98 1.03
C HIS A 62 -11.90 19.56 1.13
N PHE A 63 -12.80 20.54 1.06
CA PHE A 63 -14.23 20.32 1.01
C PHE A 63 -14.71 20.51 -0.43
N TYR A 64 -15.44 19.53 -0.92
CA TYR A 64 -15.98 19.57 -2.28
C TYR A 64 -17.42 20.11 -2.27
N PRO A 65 -17.92 20.62 -3.41
CA PRO A 65 -19.28 21.14 -3.52
C PRO A 65 -20.39 20.12 -3.18
N ASP A 66 -20.09 18.82 -3.29
CA ASP A 66 -21.00 17.72 -2.93
C ASP A 66 -21.02 17.39 -1.42
N GLY A 67 -20.25 18.12 -0.61
CA GLY A 67 -20.10 17.91 0.83
C GLY A 67 -19.07 16.84 1.21
N SER A 68 -18.43 16.18 0.24
CA SER A 68 -17.38 15.21 0.50
C SER A 68 -16.07 15.90 0.93
N ARG A 69 -15.19 15.14 1.58
CA ARG A 69 -13.88 15.60 2.07
C ARG A 69 -12.77 14.82 1.39
N GLY A 70 -11.77 15.53 0.87
CA GLY A 70 -10.57 14.95 0.28
C GLY A 70 -9.31 15.37 1.02
N ARG A 71 -8.31 14.51 1.02
CA ARG A 71 -6.95 14.85 1.47
C ARG A 71 -6.07 15.01 0.23
N ARG A 72 -5.29 16.08 0.18
CA ARG A 72 -4.27 16.32 -0.85
C ARG A 72 -2.92 16.44 -0.17
N ALA A 73 -1.88 15.81 -0.71
CA ALA A 73 -0.54 15.96 -0.17
C ALA A 73 -0.09 17.42 -0.23
N LYS A 74 0.63 17.87 0.81
CA LYS A 74 1.33 19.15 0.77
C LYS A 74 2.51 19.05 -0.19
N SER A 75 2.73 20.10 -0.98
CA SER A 75 3.97 20.26 -1.75
C SER A 75 5.10 20.56 -0.78
N ILE A 76 6.11 19.70 -0.75
CA ILE A 76 7.26 19.82 0.15
C ILE A 76 8.41 20.51 -0.60
N ALA A 77 8.82 21.69 -0.15
CA ALA A 77 9.92 22.45 -0.73
C ALA A 77 11.22 22.19 0.06
N PHE A 78 11.92 21.09 -0.26
CA PHE A 78 13.14 20.69 0.44
C PHE A 78 14.24 21.76 0.47
N ALA A 79 14.31 22.63 -0.53
CA ALA A 79 15.31 23.71 -0.59
C ALA A 79 15.02 24.89 0.36
N SER A 80 13.80 24.98 0.89
CA SER A 80 13.35 26.12 1.71
C SER A 80 13.09 25.75 3.17
N MET A 81 13.25 24.47 3.54
CA MET A 81 13.06 23.99 4.90
C MET A 81 14.36 24.03 5.69
N ASP A 82 14.24 24.19 7.01
CA ASP A 82 15.38 24.03 7.92
C ASP A 82 15.63 22.53 8.23
N GLU A 83 16.78 22.25 8.87
CA GLU A 83 17.18 20.89 9.22
C GLU A 83 16.15 20.20 10.14
N THR A 84 15.51 20.93 11.04
CA THR A 84 14.52 20.33 11.97
C THR A 84 13.27 19.91 11.23
N GLU A 85 12.77 20.77 10.33
CA GLU A 85 11.63 20.47 9.47
C GLU A 85 11.95 19.29 8.53
N PHE A 86 13.14 19.28 7.93
CA PHE A 86 13.60 18.16 7.12
C PHE A 86 13.60 16.84 7.90
N GLN A 87 14.21 16.81 9.09
CA GLN A 87 14.27 15.61 9.92
C GLN A 87 12.88 15.10 10.34
N GLN A 88 11.93 16.00 10.58
CA GLN A 88 10.54 15.63 10.87
C GLN A 88 9.87 14.95 9.68
N VAL A 89 9.97 15.55 8.49
CA VAL A 89 9.43 14.98 7.25
C VAL A 89 10.08 13.63 6.97
N TYR A 90 11.41 13.56 7.05
CA TYR A 90 12.20 12.37 6.80
C TYR A 90 11.76 11.21 7.69
N LYS A 91 11.73 11.40 9.02
CA LYS A 91 11.33 10.35 9.97
C LYS A 91 9.90 9.89 9.76
N ALA A 92 8.97 10.81 9.54
CA ALA A 92 7.57 10.48 9.33
C ALA A 92 7.36 9.67 8.03
N VAL A 93 8.00 10.07 6.93
CA VAL A 93 7.97 9.33 5.66
C VAL A 93 8.63 7.96 5.82
N LEU A 94 9.80 7.89 6.45
CA LEU A 94 10.52 6.64 6.66
C LEU A 94 9.70 5.63 7.46
N ASN A 95 9.00 6.09 8.50
CA ASN A 95 8.10 5.24 9.29
C ASN A 95 6.93 4.69 8.45
N VAL A 96 6.34 5.50 7.55
CA VAL A 96 5.34 4.99 6.60
C VAL A 96 5.96 3.92 5.70
N LEU A 97 7.10 4.21 5.08
CA LEU A 97 7.76 3.24 4.19
C LEU A 97 8.14 1.95 4.92
N TRP A 98 8.62 2.06 6.16
CA TRP A 98 8.91 0.92 7.03
C TRP A 98 7.70 0.02 7.20
N ASN A 99 6.58 0.57 7.69
CA ASN A 99 5.39 -0.19 8.04
C ASN A 99 4.68 -0.82 6.82
N TRP A 100 4.92 -0.30 5.61
CA TRP A 100 4.20 -0.74 4.41
C TRP A 100 5.03 -1.59 3.46
N ILE A 101 6.33 -1.31 3.29
CA ILE A 101 7.14 -1.98 2.26
C ILE A 101 8.52 -2.44 2.73
N LEU A 102 9.21 -1.70 3.61
CA LEU A 102 10.62 -1.99 3.92
C LEU A 102 10.78 -3.11 4.95
N PHE A 103 9.83 -3.32 5.86
CA PHE A 103 9.91 -4.39 6.86
C PHE A 103 9.97 -5.81 6.27
N HIS A 104 9.57 -5.97 5.00
CA HIS A 104 9.69 -7.23 4.27
C HIS A 104 11.09 -7.49 3.71
N LYS A 105 11.91 -6.44 3.59
CA LYS A 105 13.21 -6.48 2.90
C LYS A 105 14.38 -6.27 3.85
N PHE A 106 14.16 -5.54 4.94
CA PHE A 106 15.16 -5.20 5.93
C PHE A 106 14.79 -5.81 7.28
N SER A 107 15.80 -6.12 8.08
CA SER A 107 15.62 -6.82 9.35
C SER A 107 15.32 -5.87 10.50
N SER A 108 15.76 -4.61 10.40
CA SER A 108 15.50 -3.56 11.39
C SER A 108 15.35 -2.17 10.76
N PRO A 109 14.67 -1.22 11.45
CA PRO A 109 14.64 0.18 11.04
C PRO A 109 16.03 0.83 10.97
N GLU A 110 16.94 0.46 11.88
CA GLU A 110 18.32 0.95 11.92
C GLU A 110 19.10 0.59 10.64
N GLU A 111 18.88 -0.60 10.09
CA GLU A 111 19.49 -1.02 8.82
C GLU A 111 19.05 -0.10 7.68
N VAL A 112 17.77 0.28 7.64
CA VAL A 112 17.23 1.19 6.64
C VAL A 112 17.81 2.60 6.81
N GLU A 113 17.90 3.10 8.04
CA GLU A 113 18.48 4.43 8.32
C GLU A 113 19.93 4.52 7.86
N ASN A 114 20.74 3.48 8.10
CA ASN A 114 22.13 3.44 7.64
C ASN A 114 22.24 3.44 6.11
N VAL A 115 21.41 2.66 5.42
CA VAL A 115 21.39 2.64 3.95
C VAL A 115 20.96 4.00 3.39
N ALA A 116 19.94 4.62 4.00
CA ALA A 116 19.48 5.94 3.59
C ALA A 116 20.55 7.03 3.84
N ALA A 117 21.28 6.96 4.95
CA ALA A 117 22.39 7.88 5.24
C ALA A 117 23.47 7.80 4.14
N HIS A 118 23.86 6.59 3.72
CA HIS A 118 24.79 6.42 2.61
C HIS A 118 24.26 7.00 1.30
N LEU A 119 22.95 6.88 1.01
CA LEU A 119 22.37 7.49 -0.19
C LEU A 119 22.39 9.02 -0.15
N LEU A 120 22.20 9.62 1.03
CA LEU A 120 22.28 11.07 1.22
C LEU A 120 23.70 11.61 1.04
N GLU A 121 24.73 10.83 1.35
CA GLU A 121 26.13 11.22 1.12
C GLU A 121 26.49 11.35 -0.37
N PHE A 122 25.72 10.73 -1.27
CA PHE A 122 25.93 10.77 -2.72
C PHE A 122 25.00 11.75 -3.47
N ALA A 123 24.07 12.41 -2.78
CA ALA A 123 23.08 13.32 -3.35
C ALA A 123 23.57 14.78 -3.31
#